data_AF-A0A135VKW3-F1
#
_entry.id   AF-A0A135VKW3-F1
#
_cell.length_a   1.000
_cell.length_b   1.000
_cell.length_c   1.000
_cell.angle_alpha   90.00
_cell.angle_beta   90.00
_cell.angle_gamma   90.00
#
_symmetry.space_group_name_H-M   'P 1'
#
loop_
_entity.id
_entity.type
_entity.pdbx_description
1 polymer ?
#
loop_
_entity_poly.entity_id
_entity_poly.type
_entity_poly.pdbx_seq_one_letter_code
_entity_poly.pdbx_strand_id
1 'polypeptide(L)'
;MAEQFLSRLQDIEKSIGALDDTLKRMVTILANMDEIRSDIRLTRDELLDAIKSVQAPTADTGGSLDHVADLVKGQFDQIATFIGQAIEALKEDMLGAMMELQDSPPIVAAAPAPTPASMPATSPAAPAPDPEVVVTQPAAMPTTVPIPADKAMKIADELDNIVASLKMGCKAGDVIDQIDDSKANIAKIVESDPVMIKIDQWKGIVAAYPKRKELQARDILKIKKGIRAEVPKYRPA
;
A
#
# COMPACT_ATOMS: atom_id res chain seq x y z
N MET A 1 -43.84 -19.45 20.53
CA MET A 1 -43.33 -20.27 19.41
C MET A 1 -43.21 -19.48 18.11
N ALA A 2 -44.23 -18.74 17.65
CA ALA A 2 -44.18 -17.98 16.39
C ALA A 2 -43.07 -16.90 16.34
N GLU A 3 -42.80 -16.20 17.45
CA GLU A 3 -41.77 -15.14 17.49
C GLU A 3 -40.34 -15.70 17.37
N GLN A 4 -40.08 -16.90 17.87
CA GLN A 4 -38.79 -17.58 17.66
C GLN A 4 -38.58 -17.99 16.21
N PHE A 5 -39.65 -18.37 15.50
CA PHE A 5 -39.58 -18.67 14.07
C PHE A 5 -39.29 -17.42 13.23
N LEU A 6 -39.93 -16.29 13.54
CA LEU A 6 -39.68 -15.02 12.85
C LEU A 6 -38.26 -14.50 13.10
N SER A 7 -37.77 -14.59 14.33
CA SER A 7 -36.40 -14.20 14.66
C SER A 7 -35.37 -15.05 13.89
N ARG A 8 -35.57 -16.37 13.83
CA ARG A 8 -34.72 -17.27 13.04
C ARG A 8 -34.76 -16.97 11.54
N LEU A 9 -35.92 -16.61 10.99
CA LEU A 9 -36.03 -16.23 9.58
C LEU A 9 -35.26 -14.94 9.28
N GLN A 10 -35.33 -13.94 10.16
CA GLN A 10 -34.56 -12.70 10.01
C GLN A 10 -33.05 -12.94 10.13
N ASP A 11 -32.61 -13.82 11.04
CA ASP A 11 -31.21 -14.20 11.16
C ASP A 11 -30.70 -14.92 9.91
N ILE A 12 -31.53 -15.80 9.32
CA ILE A 12 -31.22 -16.47 8.05
C ILE A 12 -31.13 -15.45 6.91
N GLU A 13 -32.07 -14.51 6.80
CA GLU A 13 -32.06 -13.47 5.77
C GLU A 13 -30.81 -12.58 5.87
N LYS A 14 -30.42 -12.22 7.10
CA LYS A 14 -29.19 -11.45 7.35
C LYS A 14 -27.92 -12.24 7.03
N SER A 15 -27.89 -13.52 7.37
CA SER A 15 -26.82 -14.46 7.01
C SER A 15 -26.65 -14.55 5.49
N ILE A 16 -27.75 -14.73 4.75
CA ILE A 16 -27.74 -14.78 3.28
C ILE A 16 -27.20 -13.48 2.69
N GLY A 17 -27.62 -12.32 3.22
CA GLY A 17 -27.11 -11.02 2.77
C GLY A 17 -25.60 -10.86 2.98
N ALA A 18 -25.08 -11.28 4.15
CA ALA A 18 -23.65 -11.25 4.42
C ALA A 18 -22.86 -12.21 3.49
N LEU A 19 -23.47 -13.33 3.12
CA LEU A 19 -22.89 -14.30 2.19
C LEU A 19 -22.80 -13.75 0.77
N ASP A 20 -23.84 -13.07 0.30
CA ASP A 20 -23.86 -12.40 -1.02
C ASP A 20 -22.78 -11.31 -1.11
N ASP A 21 -22.61 -10.52 -0.04
CA ASP A 21 -21.54 -9.52 0.03
C ASP A 21 -20.15 -10.15 0.03
N THR A 22 -19.99 -11.28 0.72
CA THR A 22 -18.72 -12.03 0.74
C THR A 22 -18.42 -12.63 -0.63
N LEU A 23 -19.43 -13.20 -1.30
CA LEU A 23 -19.30 -13.77 -2.65
C LEU A 23 -18.93 -12.67 -3.66
N LYS A 24 -19.57 -11.49 -3.60
CA LYS A 24 -19.22 -10.33 -4.43
C LYS A 24 -17.77 -9.91 -4.23
N ARG A 25 -17.29 -9.86 -2.98
CA ARG A 25 -15.89 -9.55 -2.68
C ARG A 25 -14.95 -10.60 -3.26
N MET A 26 -15.26 -11.88 -3.13
CA MET A 26 -14.44 -12.96 -3.68
C MET A 26 -14.38 -12.93 -5.20
N VAL A 27 -15.51 -12.73 -5.89
CA VAL A 27 -15.54 -12.59 -7.36
C VAL A 27 -14.70 -11.38 -7.80
N THR A 28 -14.77 -10.27 -7.06
CA THR A 28 -13.94 -9.09 -7.33
C THR A 28 -12.44 -9.39 -7.13
N ILE A 29 -12.08 -10.15 -6.10
CA ILE A 29 -10.68 -10.55 -5.85
C ILE A 29 -10.18 -11.44 -6.99
N LEU A 30 -10.96 -12.43 -7.43
CA LEU A 30 -10.60 -13.30 -8.55
C LEU A 30 -10.43 -12.52 -9.85
N ALA A 31 -11.35 -11.60 -10.16
CA ALA A 31 -11.25 -10.74 -11.33
C ALA A 31 -9.96 -9.89 -11.30
N ASN A 32 -9.64 -9.29 -10.15
CA ASN A 32 -8.41 -8.52 -9.98
C ASN A 32 -7.15 -9.40 -10.11
N MET A 33 -7.18 -10.65 -9.62
CA MET A 33 -6.05 -11.58 -9.76
C MET A 33 -5.82 -11.99 -11.21
N ASP A 34 -6.89 -12.18 -11.99
CA ASP A 34 -6.79 -12.47 -13.42
C ASP A 34 -6.28 -11.26 -14.22
N GLU A 35 -6.70 -10.04 -13.88
CA GLU A 35 -6.15 -8.80 -14.45
C GLU A 35 -4.65 -8.67 -14.18
N ILE A 36 -4.22 -8.86 -12.92
CA ILE A 36 -2.80 -8.84 -12.54
C ILE A 36 -2.01 -9.89 -13.32
N ARG A 37 -2.57 -11.10 -13.49
CA ARG A 37 -1.91 -12.17 -14.27
C ARG A 37 -1.74 -11.78 -15.74
N SER A 38 -2.73 -11.11 -16.32
CA SER A 38 -2.67 -10.58 -17.69
C SER A 38 -1.62 -9.49 -17.82
N ASP A 39 -1.59 -8.52 -16.91
CA ASP A 39 -0.62 -7.41 -16.91
C ASP A 39 0.83 -7.91 -16.75
N ILE A 40 1.06 -8.92 -15.91
CA ILE A 40 2.37 -9.55 -15.75
C ILE A 40 2.84 -10.22 -17.05
N ARG A 41 1.93 -10.87 -17.79
CA ARG A 41 2.26 -11.47 -19.09
C ARG A 41 2.59 -10.40 -20.13
N LEU A 42 1.79 -9.34 -20.21
CA LEU A 42 2.07 -8.20 -21.08
C LEU A 42 3.41 -7.54 -20.76
N THR A 43 3.68 -7.27 -19.48
CA THR A 43 4.94 -6.68 -19.04
C THR A 43 6.14 -7.57 -19.34
N ARG A 44 5.99 -8.90 -19.20
CA ARG A 44 7.02 -9.87 -19.59
C ARG A 44 7.34 -9.77 -21.07
N ASP A 45 6.31 -9.75 -21.91
CA ASP A 45 6.48 -9.73 -23.37
C ASP A 45 7.10 -8.40 -23.83
N GLU A 46 6.67 -7.27 -23.27
CA GLU A 46 7.27 -5.95 -23.51
C GLU A 46 8.74 -5.89 -23.07
N LEU A 47 9.07 -6.46 -21.91
CA LEU A 47 10.45 -6.46 -21.41
C LEU A 47 11.35 -7.37 -22.26
N LEU A 48 10.85 -8.55 -22.67
CA LEU A 48 11.57 -9.44 -23.57
C LEU A 48 11.77 -8.80 -24.95
N ASP A 49 10.79 -8.07 -25.46
CA ASP A 49 10.90 -7.35 -26.73
C ASP A 49 11.89 -6.18 -26.65
N ALA A 50 11.86 -5.41 -25.55
CA ALA A 50 12.84 -4.36 -25.29
C ALA A 50 14.28 -4.90 -25.21
N ILE A 51 14.49 -6.03 -24.53
CA ILE A 51 15.80 -6.69 -24.43
C ILE A 51 16.28 -7.15 -25.82
N LYS A 52 15.40 -7.76 -26.62
CA LYS A 52 15.72 -8.17 -28.00
C LYS A 52 15.98 -6.99 -28.93
N SER A 53 15.24 -5.89 -28.77
CA SER A 53 15.43 -4.68 -29.56
C SER A 53 16.79 -4.02 -29.29
N VAL A 54 17.33 -4.15 -28.08
CA VAL A 54 18.69 -3.69 -27.72
C VAL A 54 19.78 -4.62 -28.31
N GLN A 55 19.41 -5.83 -28.74
CA GLN A 55 20.32 -6.87 -29.25
C GLN A 55 20.66 -6.73 -30.75
N ALA A 56 20.09 -5.76 -31.47
CA ALA A 56 20.41 -5.50 -32.89
C ALA A 56 21.67 -4.62 -33.05
N PRO A 57 22.46 -4.81 -34.13
CA PRO A 57 23.83 -5.28 -34.11
C PRO A 57 24.84 -4.17 -33.73
N THR A 58 25.20 -4.09 -32.46
CA THR A 58 26.54 -3.61 -32.07
C THR A 58 27.26 -4.77 -31.40
N ALA A 59 28.16 -5.39 -32.15
CA ALA A 59 28.99 -6.49 -31.69
C ALA A 59 29.75 -6.08 -30.43
N ASP A 60 29.55 -6.84 -29.33
CA ASP A 60 30.55 -7.31 -28.35
C ASP A 60 29.99 -7.55 -26.92
N THR A 61 28.68 -7.33 -26.68
CA THR A 61 28.03 -7.55 -25.36
C THR A 61 26.99 -8.69 -25.30
N GLY A 62 26.81 -9.45 -26.37
CA GLY A 62 25.69 -10.40 -26.54
C GLY A 62 25.52 -11.44 -25.42
N GLY A 63 26.61 -11.97 -24.86
CA GLY A 63 26.53 -13.02 -23.84
C GLY A 63 25.99 -12.58 -22.47
N SER A 64 26.12 -11.30 -22.10
CA SER A 64 25.64 -10.78 -20.81
C SER A 64 24.13 -10.49 -20.84
N LEU A 65 23.64 -10.01 -21.99
CA LEU A 65 22.23 -9.65 -22.19
C LEU A 65 21.33 -10.87 -22.37
N ASP A 66 21.81 -11.93 -23.03
CA ASP A 66 21.10 -13.21 -23.10
C ASP A 66 20.90 -13.82 -21.71
N HIS A 67 21.91 -13.70 -20.83
CA HIS A 67 21.78 -14.17 -19.45
C HIS A 67 20.74 -13.36 -18.65
N VAL A 68 20.67 -12.05 -18.88
CA VAL A 68 19.62 -11.19 -18.29
C VAL A 68 18.25 -11.56 -18.82
N ALA A 69 18.11 -11.84 -20.13
CA ALA A 69 16.84 -12.28 -20.72
C ALA A 69 16.37 -13.60 -20.10
N ASP A 70 17.26 -14.58 -19.94
CA ASP A 70 16.95 -15.87 -19.33
C ASP A 70 16.61 -15.73 -17.83
N LEU A 71 17.32 -14.87 -17.09
CA LEU A 71 17.05 -14.61 -15.69
C LEU A 71 15.68 -13.96 -15.50
N VAL A 72 15.37 -12.94 -16.31
CA VAL A 72 14.07 -12.26 -16.33
C VAL A 72 12.98 -13.28 -16.67
N LYS A 73 13.18 -14.09 -17.72
CA LYS A 73 12.21 -15.11 -18.14
C LYS A 73 11.94 -16.11 -17.01
N GLY A 74 12.99 -16.56 -16.32
CA GLY A 74 12.88 -17.46 -15.18
C GLY A 74 12.13 -16.86 -13.99
N GLN A 75 12.40 -15.60 -13.64
CA GLN A 75 11.69 -14.92 -12.56
C GLN A 75 10.21 -14.69 -12.88
N PHE A 76 9.88 -14.33 -14.12
CA PHE A 76 8.49 -14.18 -14.54
C PHE A 76 7.74 -15.51 -14.60
N ASP A 77 8.39 -16.61 -15.02
CA ASP A 77 7.77 -17.94 -14.99
C ASP A 77 7.54 -18.43 -13.54
N GLN A 78 8.43 -18.09 -12.62
CA GLN A 78 8.25 -18.38 -11.19
C GLN A 78 7.06 -17.60 -10.61
N ILE A 79 6.94 -16.30 -10.93
CA ILE A 79 5.80 -15.47 -10.51
C ILE A 79 4.49 -15.99 -11.11
N ALA A 80 4.48 -16.34 -12.41
CA ALA A 80 3.29 -16.85 -13.08
C ALA A 80 2.82 -18.19 -12.50
N THR A 81 3.76 -19.05 -12.10
CA THR A 81 3.48 -20.33 -11.43
C THR A 81 2.91 -20.11 -10.04
N PHE A 82 3.51 -19.20 -9.26
CA PHE A 82 3.01 -18.84 -7.92
C PHE A 82 1.59 -18.27 -7.96
N ILE A 83 1.32 -17.36 -8.90
CA ILE A 83 -0.03 -16.79 -9.08
C ILE A 83 -1.02 -17.88 -9.52
N GLY A 84 -0.62 -18.78 -10.42
CA GLY A 84 -1.46 -19.91 -10.83
C GLY A 84 -1.84 -20.80 -9.65
N GLN A 85 -0.87 -21.17 -8.81
CA GLN A 85 -1.09 -21.96 -7.61
C GLN A 85 -1.94 -21.21 -6.58
N ALA A 86 -1.76 -19.90 -6.41
CA ALA A 86 -2.57 -19.09 -5.51
C ALA A 86 -4.04 -19.00 -5.97
N ILE A 87 -4.30 -18.90 -7.28
CA ILE A 87 -5.65 -18.91 -7.83
C ILE A 87 -6.29 -20.29 -7.66
N GLU A 88 -5.56 -21.38 -7.93
CA GLU A 88 -6.06 -22.74 -7.73
C GLU A 88 -6.36 -23.01 -6.25
N ALA A 89 -5.47 -22.63 -5.35
CA ALA A 89 -5.70 -22.76 -3.91
C ALA A 89 -6.90 -21.93 -3.43
N LEU A 90 -7.04 -20.69 -3.93
CA LEU A 90 -8.18 -19.84 -3.61
C LEU A 90 -9.49 -20.42 -4.15
N LYS A 91 -9.47 -21.03 -5.33
CA LYS A 91 -10.63 -21.70 -5.92
C LYS A 91 -11.01 -22.96 -5.15
N GLU A 92 -10.03 -23.75 -4.71
CA GLU A 92 -10.22 -24.94 -3.88
C GLU A 92 -10.83 -24.55 -2.51
N ASP A 93 -10.29 -23.50 -1.88
CA ASP A 93 -10.80 -22.93 -0.62
C ASP A 93 -12.24 -22.39 -0.79
N MET A 94 -12.54 -21.77 -1.93
CA MET A 94 -13.89 -21.30 -2.24
C MET A 94 -14.89 -22.44 -2.42
N LEU A 95 -14.50 -23.51 -3.12
CA LEU A 95 -15.31 -24.73 -3.24
C LEU A 95 -15.50 -25.41 -1.87
N GLY A 96 -14.45 -25.47 -1.06
CA GLY A 96 -14.50 -25.99 0.31
C GLY A 96 -15.45 -25.21 1.21
N ALA A 97 -15.33 -23.88 1.24
CA ALA A 97 -16.18 -23.00 2.03
C ALA A 97 -17.67 -23.09 1.61
N MET A 98 -17.96 -23.24 0.31
CA MET A 98 -19.32 -23.46 -0.17
C MET A 98 -19.89 -24.82 0.27
N MET A 99 -19.06 -25.86 0.29
CA MET A 99 -19.46 -27.20 0.74
C MET A 99 -19.70 -27.24 2.27
N GLU A 100 -18.85 -26.57 3.05
CA GLU A 100 -18.96 -26.49 4.51
C GLU A 100 -20.20 -25.70 4.98
N LEU A 101 -20.61 -24.70 4.20
CA LEU A 101 -21.86 -23.96 4.39
C LEU A 101 -23.12 -24.79 4.09
N GLN A 102 -22.99 -25.83 3.25
CA GLN A 102 -24.10 -26.72 2.89
C GLN A 102 -24.31 -27.83 3.93
N ASP A 103 -23.29 -28.15 4.73
CA ASP A 103 -23.32 -29.19 5.78
C ASP A 103 -23.47 -28.64 7.22
N SER A 104 -23.59 -27.31 7.40
CA SER A 104 -23.70 -26.71 8.73
C SER A 104 -25.15 -26.78 9.29
N PRO A 105 -25.40 -27.49 10.41
CA PRO A 105 -26.68 -27.41 11.13
C PRO A 105 -26.87 -26.02 11.77
N PRO A 106 -28.11 -25.59 12.06
CA PRO A 106 -28.40 -24.22 12.46
C PRO A 106 -27.67 -23.84 13.75
N ILE A 107 -26.88 -22.78 13.66
CA ILE A 107 -26.16 -22.17 14.78
C ILE A 107 -27.18 -21.72 15.82
N VAL A 108 -27.18 -22.36 16.99
CA VAL A 108 -27.90 -21.87 18.17
C VAL A 108 -27.21 -20.59 18.65
N ALA A 109 -27.80 -19.45 18.29
CA ALA A 109 -27.44 -18.15 18.84
C ALA A 109 -27.59 -18.17 20.38
N ALA A 110 -26.47 -18.07 21.08
CA ALA A 110 -26.48 -17.63 22.48
C ALA A 110 -26.74 -16.11 22.50
N ALA A 111 -27.87 -15.74 23.07
CA ALA A 111 -28.42 -14.39 23.17
C ALA A 111 -27.53 -13.40 23.97
N PRO A 112 -27.72 -12.08 23.81
CA PRO A 112 -26.91 -11.03 24.44
C PRO A 112 -27.41 -10.57 25.83
N ALA A 113 -26.54 -9.82 26.53
CA ALA A 113 -26.75 -8.88 27.68
C ALA A 113 -26.49 -9.44 29.11
N PRO A 114 -26.11 -8.60 30.14
CA PRO A 114 -26.23 -7.13 30.21
C PRO A 114 -25.01 -6.33 30.75
N THR A 115 -24.99 -5.04 30.41
CA THR A 115 -24.34 -3.95 31.16
C THR A 115 -25.33 -3.38 32.20
N PRO A 116 -24.90 -3.13 33.44
CA PRO A 116 -25.22 -1.85 34.13
C PRO A 116 -24.05 -1.39 35.04
N ALA A 117 -23.85 -0.15 35.49
CA ALA A 117 -24.46 1.15 35.32
C ALA A 117 -23.48 2.22 35.90
N SER A 118 -23.79 3.48 35.62
CA SER A 118 -23.05 4.74 35.78
C SER A 118 -22.76 5.24 37.23
N MET A 119 -21.61 5.94 37.40
CA MET A 119 -21.33 7.24 38.08
C MET A 119 -21.85 7.53 39.53
N PRO A 120 -21.24 8.44 40.37
CA PRO A 120 -20.80 9.81 39.99
C PRO A 120 -19.60 10.50 40.72
N ALA A 121 -19.06 11.49 40.01
CA ALA A 121 -18.55 12.83 40.37
C ALA A 121 -17.77 13.11 41.69
N THR A 122 -16.62 13.79 41.58
CA THR A 122 -16.45 15.21 42.00
C THR A 122 -15.04 15.75 41.65
N SER A 123 -15.00 16.89 40.97
CA SER A 123 -13.94 17.93 40.98
C SER A 123 -14.11 18.75 42.30
N PRO A 124 -13.19 19.62 42.82
CA PRO A 124 -12.23 20.46 42.07
C PRO A 124 -10.88 20.82 42.75
N ALA A 125 -10.08 21.59 41.97
CA ALA A 125 -9.18 22.69 42.39
C ALA A 125 -7.65 22.45 42.39
N ALA A 126 -6.98 23.32 41.62
CA ALA A 126 -5.54 23.57 41.51
C ALA A 126 -4.96 24.25 42.78
N PRO A 127 -3.62 24.40 42.93
CA PRO A 127 -2.88 25.45 42.21
C PRO A 127 -1.47 25.07 41.71
N ALA A 128 -0.99 25.79 40.70
CA ALA A 128 0.42 25.85 40.28
C ALA A 128 1.30 26.58 41.33
N PRO A 129 2.63 26.40 41.36
CA PRO A 129 3.51 27.16 40.44
C PRO A 129 4.77 26.40 39.93
N ASP A 130 5.28 26.80 38.76
CA ASP A 130 6.68 26.66 38.30
C ASP A 130 7.66 27.42 39.26
N PRO A 131 8.99 27.17 39.31
CA PRO A 131 9.90 27.03 38.15
C PRO A 131 11.14 26.09 38.33
N GLU A 132 11.97 26.05 37.27
CA GLU A 132 13.40 25.66 37.22
C GLU A 132 13.83 24.18 37.01
N VAL A 133 14.10 23.87 35.72
CA VAL A 133 15.35 23.31 35.14
C VAL A 133 16.32 22.67 36.16
N VAL A 134 16.66 21.37 36.07
CA VAL A 134 17.88 20.84 35.39
C VAL A 134 17.87 19.30 35.44
N VAL A 135 17.90 18.69 34.25
CA VAL A 135 18.69 17.50 33.82
C VAL A 135 18.64 16.21 34.66
N THR A 136 18.07 15.15 34.07
CA THR A 136 18.72 13.83 33.90
C THR A 136 18.07 13.06 32.74
N GLN A 137 18.76 13.04 31.59
CA GLN A 137 18.57 12.09 30.47
C GLN A 137 19.34 10.79 30.81
N PRO A 138 19.36 9.73 29.97
CA PRO A 138 18.30 9.11 29.15
C PRO A 138 18.29 7.56 29.29
N ALA A 139 17.21 6.88 28.88
CA ALA A 139 17.28 5.46 28.53
C ALA A 139 16.47 5.14 27.27
N ALA A 140 17.21 4.80 26.21
CA ALA A 140 16.87 4.02 25.02
C ALA A 140 15.91 4.61 23.94
N MET A 141 16.55 5.01 22.84
CA MET A 141 16.04 5.49 21.55
C MET A 141 15.45 4.37 20.67
N PRO A 142 14.63 4.67 19.65
CA PRO A 142 14.83 4.13 18.31
C PRO A 142 15.77 5.08 17.54
N THR A 143 16.84 4.51 17.02
CA THR A 143 17.97 5.16 16.36
C THR A 143 17.54 5.90 15.09
N THR A 144 17.16 7.18 15.18
CA THR A 144 17.27 8.11 14.05
C THR A 144 18.74 8.47 13.92
N VAL A 145 19.39 7.95 12.87
CA VAL A 145 20.71 8.42 12.45
C VAL A 145 20.61 9.94 12.32
N PRO A 146 21.46 10.72 13.01
CA PRO A 146 21.45 12.17 12.87
C PRO A 146 21.90 12.48 11.44
N ILE A 147 20.92 12.72 10.57
CA ILE A 147 21.19 13.20 9.23
C ILE A 147 21.85 14.58 9.42
N PRO A 148 23.07 14.80 8.89
CA PRO A 148 23.70 16.12 8.89
C PRO A 148 22.70 17.15 8.37
N ALA A 149 22.59 18.31 9.02
CA ALA A 149 21.62 19.34 8.65
C ALA A 149 21.64 19.68 7.15
N ASP A 150 22.82 19.65 6.52
CA ASP A 150 23.01 19.81 5.07
C ASP A 150 22.33 18.72 4.22
N LYS A 151 22.36 17.48 4.70
CA LYS A 151 21.71 16.35 4.04
C LYS A 151 20.19 16.38 4.22
N ALA A 152 19.72 16.79 5.39
CA ALA A 152 18.30 16.97 5.67
C ALA A 152 17.71 18.11 4.82
N MET A 153 18.44 19.23 4.69
CA MET A 153 18.03 20.33 3.82
C MET A 153 17.92 19.90 2.35
N LYS A 154 18.87 19.10 1.83
CA LYS A 154 18.77 18.53 0.47
C LYS A 154 17.57 17.59 0.29
N ILE A 155 17.21 16.81 1.31
CA ILE A 155 16.00 15.98 1.28
C ILE A 155 14.76 16.88 1.19
N ALA A 156 14.70 17.96 1.98
CA ALA A 156 13.61 18.92 1.92
C ALA A 156 13.51 19.61 0.54
N ASP A 157 14.64 19.98 -0.06
CA ASP A 157 14.68 20.59 -1.40
C ASP A 157 14.17 19.62 -2.48
N GLU A 158 14.55 18.35 -2.42
CA GLU A 158 14.04 17.32 -3.35
C GLU A 158 12.56 17.04 -3.16
N LEU A 159 12.07 17.03 -1.91
CA LEU A 159 10.65 16.93 -1.61
C LEU A 159 9.86 18.14 -2.15
N ASP A 160 10.40 19.35 -2.03
CA ASP A 160 9.80 20.55 -2.60
C ASP A 160 9.81 20.53 -4.14
N ASN A 161 10.82 19.93 -4.76
CA ASN A 161 10.88 19.71 -6.20
C ASN A 161 9.75 18.78 -6.69
N ILE A 162 9.48 17.68 -5.97
CA ILE A 162 8.31 16.82 -6.23
C ILE A 162 7.01 17.65 -6.10
N VAL A 163 6.86 18.48 -5.06
CA VAL A 163 5.68 19.34 -4.88
C VAL A 163 5.52 20.33 -6.03
N ALA A 164 6.62 20.85 -6.58
CA ALA A 164 6.63 21.77 -7.72
C ALA A 164 6.20 21.08 -9.03
N SER A 165 6.50 19.79 -9.21
CA SER A 165 6.08 18.99 -10.36
C SER A 165 4.59 18.63 -10.36
N LEU A 166 3.98 18.55 -9.16
CA LEU A 166 2.58 18.22 -8.93
C LEU A 166 1.61 19.39 -9.25
N LYS A 167 1.69 19.98 -10.43
CA LYS A 167 0.77 21.04 -10.91
C LYS A 167 -0.53 20.45 -11.44
N MET A 168 -1.59 21.26 -11.48
CA MET A 168 -2.87 20.83 -12.07
C MET A 168 -2.65 20.50 -13.55
N GLY A 169 -3.08 19.31 -13.99
CA GLY A 169 -2.84 18.81 -15.35
C GLY A 169 -1.49 18.13 -15.58
N CYS A 170 -0.72 17.82 -14.54
CA CYS A 170 0.48 17.01 -14.71
C CYS A 170 0.14 15.57 -15.10
N LYS A 171 0.93 14.99 -16.01
CA LYS A 171 0.78 13.60 -16.44
C LYS A 171 1.39 12.67 -15.41
N ALA A 172 0.78 11.50 -15.23
CA ALA A 172 1.27 10.50 -14.29
C ALA A 172 2.69 10.04 -14.59
N GLY A 173 3.06 9.89 -15.87
CA GLY A 173 4.42 9.56 -16.28
C GLY A 173 5.45 10.59 -15.79
N ASP A 174 5.25 11.86 -16.14
CA ASP A 174 6.18 12.95 -15.78
C ASP A 174 6.37 13.07 -14.25
N VAL A 175 5.30 12.85 -13.48
CA VAL A 175 5.36 12.87 -12.00
C VAL A 175 6.07 11.63 -11.44
N ILE A 176 5.87 10.45 -12.03
CA ILE A 176 6.57 9.22 -11.62
C ILE A 176 8.07 9.36 -11.87
N ASP A 177 8.44 9.86 -13.04
CA ASP A 177 9.85 10.06 -13.41
C ASP A 177 10.51 11.06 -12.43
N GLN A 178 9.83 12.17 -12.12
CA GLN A 178 10.31 13.13 -11.12
C GLN A 178 10.43 12.53 -9.71
N ILE A 179 9.47 11.69 -9.30
CA ILE A 179 9.51 10.99 -8.01
C ILE A 179 10.69 10.03 -7.96
N ASP A 180 10.96 9.29 -9.04
CA ASP A 180 12.07 8.35 -9.12
C ASP A 180 13.43 9.06 -9.12
N ASP A 181 13.56 10.18 -9.82
CA ASP A 181 14.77 11.01 -9.81
C ASP A 181 15.05 11.57 -8.41
N SER A 182 14.03 12.16 -7.76
CA SER A 182 14.17 12.67 -6.39
C SER A 182 14.42 11.54 -5.38
N LYS A 183 13.83 10.34 -5.57
CA LYS A 183 14.13 9.15 -4.75
C LYS A 183 15.58 8.71 -4.91
N ALA A 184 16.08 8.64 -6.14
CA ALA A 184 17.46 8.26 -6.44
C ALA A 184 18.46 9.26 -5.86
N ASN A 185 18.14 10.56 -5.88
CA ASN A 185 18.96 11.60 -5.25
C ASN A 185 18.95 11.49 -3.73
N ILE A 186 17.79 11.22 -3.12
CA ILE A 186 17.70 10.98 -1.66
C ILE A 186 18.46 9.71 -1.26
N ALA A 187 18.36 8.62 -2.04
CA ALA A 187 19.06 7.37 -1.78
C ALA A 187 20.60 7.52 -1.79
N LYS A 188 21.14 8.42 -2.62
CA LYS A 188 22.59 8.78 -2.62
C LYS A 188 23.02 9.52 -1.35
N ILE A 189 22.08 10.17 -0.67
CA ILE A 189 22.35 11.03 0.50
C ILE A 189 22.15 10.24 1.80
N VAL A 190 21.06 9.47 1.88
CA VAL A 190 20.69 8.60 3.00
C VAL A 190 20.15 7.27 2.48
N GLU A 191 20.86 6.19 2.80
CA GLU A 191 20.63 4.84 2.26
C GLU A 191 19.40 4.15 2.89
N SER A 192 18.89 4.66 4.01
CA SER A 192 17.71 4.11 4.72
C SER A 192 17.01 5.17 5.54
N ASP A 193 16.30 6.07 4.87
CA ASP A 193 15.45 7.07 5.51
C ASP A 193 13.97 6.65 5.43
N PRO A 194 13.18 6.79 6.52
CA PRO A 194 11.72 6.62 6.50
C PRO A 194 10.99 7.37 5.37
N VAL A 195 11.57 8.45 4.83
CA VAL A 195 11.04 9.19 3.68
C VAL A 195 10.99 8.33 2.42
N MET A 196 11.90 7.37 2.22
CA MET A 196 11.90 6.50 1.05
C MET A 196 10.62 5.66 0.95
N ILE A 197 10.14 5.17 2.11
CA ILE A 197 8.88 4.42 2.18
C ILE A 197 7.69 5.33 1.82
N LYS A 198 7.71 6.59 2.24
CA LYS A 198 6.64 7.55 1.92
C LYS A 198 6.66 7.96 0.46
N ILE A 199 7.85 8.11 -0.11
CA ILE A 199 8.04 8.35 -1.54
C ILE A 199 7.47 7.18 -2.35
N ASP A 200 7.71 5.93 -1.93
CA ASP A 200 7.11 4.75 -2.56
C ASP A 200 5.60 4.69 -2.45
N GLN A 201 5.03 5.10 -1.31
CA GLN A 201 3.58 5.21 -1.14
C GLN A 201 2.99 6.29 -2.07
N TRP A 202 3.64 7.45 -2.20
CA TRP A 202 3.19 8.49 -3.13
C TRP A 202 3.33 8.03 -4.57
N LYS A 203 4.44 7.39 -4.93
CA LYS A 203 4.65 6.76 -6.24
C LYS A 203 3.53 5.77 -6.54
N GLY A 204 3.16 4.92 -5.59
CA GLY A 204 2.06 3.95 -5.76
C GLY A 204 0.72 4.61 -6.08
N ILE A 205 0.41 5.76 -5.47
CA ILE A 205 -0.80 6.54 -5.79
C ILE A 205 -0.74 7.07 -7.23
N VAL A 206 0.43 7.54 -7.69
CA VAL A 206 0.58 8.06 -9.06
C VAL A 206 0.62 6.92 -10.09
N ALA A 207 1.25 5.79 -9.77
CA ALA A 207 1.37 4.62 -10.62
C ALA A 207 0.03 3.91 -10.89
N ALA A 208 -0.98 4.13 -10.03
CA ALA A 208 -2.35 3.69 -10.29
C ALA A 208 -2.99 4.39 -11.51
N TYR A 209 -2.38 5.48 -12.01
CA TYR A 209 -2.84 6.20 -13.18
C TYR A 209 -2.06 5.79 -14.45
N PRO A 210 -2.72 5.66 -15.61
CA PRO A 210 -2.02 5.46 -16.88
C PRO A 210 -1.04 6.61 -17.14
N LYS A 211 0.20 6.29 -17.54
CA LYS A 211 1.31 7.27 -17.69
C LYS A 211 0.97 8.51 -18.53
N ARG A 212 0.07 8.38 -19.50
CA ARG A 212 -0.34 9.47 -20.41
C ARG A 212 -1.54 10.29 -19.90
N LYS A 213 -2.20 9.86 -18.83
CA LYS A 213 -3.34 10.55 -18.23
C LYS A 213 -2.90 11.52 -17.15
N GLU A 214 -3.69 12.57 -16.97
CA GLU A 214 -3.50 13.56 -15.92
C GLU A 214 -3.88 12.96 -14.56
N LEU A 215 -3.14 13.30 -13.51
CA LEU A 215 -3.55 12.97 -12.16
C LEU A 215 -4.82 13.73 -11.78
N GLN A 216 -5.68 13.08 -11.01
CA GLN A 216 -6.81 13.76 -10.40
C GLN A 216 -6.36 14.78 -9.36
N ALA A 217 -7.01 15.95 -9.35
CA ALA A 217 -6.74 17.04 -8.41
C ALA A 217 -6.79 16.59 -6.93
N ARG A 218 -7.68 15.63 -6.61
CA ARG A 218 -7.79 15.05 -5.27
C ARG A 218 -6.50 14.38 -4.81
N ASP A 219 -5.87 13.58 -5.67
CA ASP A 219 -4.66 12.85 -5.34
C ASP A 219 -3.44 13.76 -5.36
N ILE A 220 -3.39 14.72 -6.29
CA ILE A 220 -2.39 15.80 -6.28
C ILE A 220 -2.40 16.52 -4.93
N LEU A 221 -3.58 16.89 -4.40
CA LEU A 221 -3.73 17.53 -3.09
C LEU A 221 -3.30 16.60 -1.94
N LYS A 222 -3.65 15.32 -2.01
CA LYS A 222 -3.29 14.33 -0.99
C LYS A 222 -1.77 14.15 -0.91
N ILE A 223 -1.11 13.99 -2.05
CA ILE A 223 0.35 13.83 -2.15
C ILE A 223 1.04 15.12 -1.68
N LYS A 224 0.60 16.29 -2.15
CA LYS A 224 1.15 17.59 -1.70
C LYS A 224 1.04 17.80 -0.20
N LYS A 225 -0.10 17.43 0.41
CA LYS A 225 -0.30 17.52 1.86
C LYS A 225 0.62 16.56 2.61
N GLY A 226 0.80 15.34 2.10
CA GLY A 226 1.73 14.35 2.64
C GLY A 226 3.17 14.85 2.62
N ILE A 227 3.64 15.36 1.48
CA ILE A 227 5.01 15.87 1.33
C ILE A 227 5.24 17.07 2.24
N ARG A 228 4.32 18.06 2.26
CA ARG A 228 4.43 19.24 3.13
C ARG A 228 4.42 18.92 4.62
N ALA A 229 3.90 17.78 5.04
CA ALA A 229 3.95 17.34 6.44
C ALA A 229 5.30 16.68 6.80
N GLU A 230 6.05 16.20 5.80
CA GLU A 230 7.37 15.60 5.99
C GLU A 230 8.50 16.63 5.87
N VAL A 231 8.38 17.62 4.98
CA VAL A 231 9.39 18.69 4.78
C VAL A 231 9.87 19.33 6.10
N PRO A 232 9.01 19.68 7.08
CA PRO A 232 9.44 20.29 8.35
C PRO A 232 10.31 19.38 9.22
N LYS A 233 10.32 18.06 8.99
CA LYS A 233 11.16 17.11 9.74
C LYS A 233 12.61 17.12 9.25
N TYR A 234 12.82 17.60 8.03
CA TYR A 234 14.13 17.66 7.38
C TYR A 234 14.67 19.09 7.29
N ARG A 235 13.85 20.10 7.57
CA ARG A 235 14.27 21.50 7.67
C ARG A 235 14.45 21.87 9.14
N PRO A 236 15.68 21.87 9.69
CA PRO A 236 15.90 22.44 11.02
C PRO A 236 15.46 23.91 11.02
N ALA A 237 14.75 24.31 12.06
CA ALA A 237 14.25 25.68 12.27
C ALA A 237 15.39 26.70 12.39
#